data_AF-A0AAI8YIA2-F1
#
_entry.id   AF-A0AAI8YIA2-F1
#
_cell.length_a   1.000
_cell.length_b   1.000
_cell.length_c   1.000
_cell.angle_alpha   90.00
_cell.angle_beta   90.00
_cell.angle_gamma   90.00
#
_symmetry.space_group_name_H-M   'P 1'
#
loop_
_entity.id
_entity.type
_entity.pdbx_description
1 polymer ?
#
loop_
_entity_poly.entity_id
_entity_poly.type
_entity_poly.pdbx_seq_one_letter_code
_entity_poly.pdbx_strand_id
1 'polypeptide(L)'
;MLGLLESAGGVQGGIHGMLKEAVTVLADSSSDTAKVLEQLRLAQVASKRAAEHTRLQRLLQALGPPGNRYEEVRDATEHTFAWLFPSESSSSDSSDAMSDNNSDRSLDANHSADDATGSFDSGDERSDDGRPLGYPRVTSESAQNNTTGDRRYSEHPPNEEHIRKYTSDRLRRWLCNGTGVLHIAGKPGSGKSTLMKFISEHHVTKRLLSEWAEPNLLVHSKFFFWKPGDWRQNTSRGLIRGLLYDILGNAPSLMPIMFPQWSAGNLAEKPADTQAIRISEKDCFRAFHQMIDARHAREAPYLCFFIDGLDEFDEDADIPHGELVKMLRQWTDQSDGRVKLCVSSRELPVFENISPEDKIRLQELTKGDMVTYATNKLRNNEQFFDLQSADF
;
A
#
# COMPACT_ATOMS: atom_id res chain seq x y z
N MET A 1 -53.60 -11.43 -15.04
CA MET A 1 -52.15 -11.13 -15.20
C MET A 1 -51.80 -10.52 -16.56
N LEU A 2 -52.37 -10.97 -17.69
CA LEU A 2 -52.07 -10.37 -19.01
C LEU A 2 -52.75 -8.99 -19.27
N GLY A 3 -53.85 -8.66 -18.59
CA GLY A 3 -54.56 -7.38 -18.78
C GLY A 3 -54.02 -6.17 -18.00
N LEU A 4 -53.04 -6.36 -17.11
CA LEU A 4 -52.36 -5.25 -16.40
C LEU A 4 -51.13 -4.73 -17.16
N LEU A 5 -50.79 -5.36 -18.30
CA LEU A 5 -49.62 -5.01 -19.12
C LEU A 5 -49.93 -3.99 -20.22
N GLU A 6 -51.20 -3.68 -20.49
CA GLU A 6 -51.60 -2.80 -21.61
C GLU A 6 -52.00 -1.38 -21.20
N SER A 7 -52.18 -1.08 -19.90
CA SER A 7 -52.61 0.27 -19.47
C SER A 7 -51.49 1.19 -18.98
N ALA A 8 -50.24 0.73 -18.91
CA ALA A 8 -49.09 1.56 -18.52
C ALA A 8 -48.44 2.21 -19.76
N GLY A 9 -49.23 2.97 -20.52
CA GLY A 9 -48.74 3.90 -21.52
C GLY A 9 -48.05 5.08 -20.84
N GLY A 10 -46.73 5.00 -20.65
CA GLY A 10 -45.95 6.06 -20.01
C GLY A 10 -44.51 5.63 -19.74
N VAL A 11 -43.67 5.77 -20.76
CA VAL A 11 -42.23 5.47 -20.75
C VAL A 11 -41.50 6.19 -19.60
N GLN A 12 -40.88 5.44 -18.67
CA GLN A 12 -39.52 5.69 -18.11
C GLN A 12 -39.13 4.85 -16.86
N GLY A 13 -39.87 3.78 -16.52
CA GLY A 13 -39.43 2.83 -15.49
C GLY A 13 -38.81 1.58 -16.11
N GLY A 14 -37.48 1.40 -16.06
CA GLY A 14 -36.84 0.15 -16.51
C GLY A 14 -37.33 -1.09 -15.73
N ILE A 15 -36.90 -2.29 -16.13
CA ILE A 15 -37.27 -3.60 -15.52
C ILE A 15 -37.28 -3.56 -13.97
N HIS A 16 -36.34 -2.83 -13.37
CA HIS A 16 -36.27 -2.62 -11.93
C HIS A 16 -37.51 -1.90 -11.32
N GLY A 17 -38.01 -0.86 -11.99
CA GLY A 17 -39.19 -0.11 -11.57
C GLY A 17 -40.45 -0.96 -11.65
N MET A 18 -40.61 -1.71 -12.74
CA MET A 18 -41.71 -2.66 -12.93
C MET A 18 -41.70 -3.77 -11.85
N LEU A 19 -40.52 -4.31 -11.52
CA LEU A 19 -40.38 -5.30 -10.46
C LEU A 19 -40.71 -4.73 -9.07
N LYS A 20 -40.30 -3.48 -8.79
CA LYS A 20 -40.60 -2.80 -7.52
C LYS A 20 -42.10 -2.61 -7.32
N GLU A 21 -42.80 -2.16 -8.37
CA GLU A 21 -44.24 -1.94 -8.34
C GLU A 21 -45.01 -3.26 -8.20
N ALA A 22 -44.57 -4.31 -8.90
CA ALA A 22 -45.14 -5.65 -8.78
C ALA A 22 -45.02 -6.23 -7.35
N VAL A 23 -43.87 -6.03 -6.68
CA VAL A 23 -43.68 -6.45 -5.28
C VAL A 23 -44.63 -5.70 -4.33
N THR A 24 -44.85 -4.41 -4.55
CA THR A 24 -45.75 -3.60 -3.70
C THR A 24 -47.21 -4.03 -3.85
N VAL A 25 -47.66 -4.32 -5.08
CA VAL A 25 -49.06 -4.72 -5.36
C VAL A 25 -49.40 -6.12 -4.84
N LEU A 26 -48.42 -7.04 -4.81
CA LEU A 26 -48.67 -8.45 -4.46
C LEU A 26 -48.60 -8.76 -2.95
N ALA A 27 -48.26 -7.78 -2.11
CA ALA A 27 -48.10 -7.97 -0.67
C ALA A 27 -49.41 -8.32 0.09
N ASP A 28 -50.57 -8.22 -0.55
CA ASP A 28 -51.90 -8.24 0.10
C ASP A 28 -52.72 -9.55 0.01
N SER A 29 -52.17 -10.72 -0.35
CA SER A 29 -53.00 -11.96 -0.37
C SER A 29 -52.23 -13.28 -0.21
N SER A 30 -52.88 -14.37 0.24
CA SER A 30 -52.57 -15.84 0.16
C SER A 30 -51.12 -16.42 0.21
N SER A 31 -50.99 -17.64 0.75
CA SER A 31 -49.75 -18.45 0.83
C SER A 31 -48.98 -18.66 -0.50
N ASP A 32 -49.66 -18.68 -1.64
CA ASP A 32 -48.98 -18.82 -2.95
C ASP A 32 -48.35 -17.52 -3.44
N THR A 33 -48.82 -16.36 -2.95
CA THR A 33 -48.18 -15.08 -3.27
C THR A 33 -46.85 -14.93 -2.54
N ALA A 34 -46.66 -15.55 -1.37
CA ALA A 34 -45.42 -15.45 -0.63
C ALA A 34 -44.24 -15.98 -1.44
N LYS A 35 -44.45 -17.07 -2.20
CA LYS A 35 -43.46 -17.62 -3.14
C LYS A 35 -43.23 -16.68 -4.31
N VAL A 36 -44.27 -16.07 -4.86
CA VAL A 36 -44.17 -15.10 -5.97
C VAL A 36 -43.46 -13.82 -5.54
N LEU A 37 -43.78 -13.29 -4.36
CA LEU A 37 -43.14 -12.14 -3.72
C LEU A 37 -41.66 -12.40 -3.50
N GLU A 38 -41.30 -13.60 -3.03
CA GLU A 38 -39.90 -13.97 -2.85
C GLU A 38 -39.14 -14.01 -4.17
N GLN A 39 -39.72 -14.63 -5.21
CA GLN A 39 -39.12 -14.64 -6.56
C GLN A 39 -38.97 -13.23 -7.14
N LEU A 40 -39.95 -12.35 -6.93
CA LEU A 40 -39.88 -10.95 -7.36
C LEU A 40 -38.83 -10.14 -6.58
N ARG A 41 -38.69 -10.38 -5.27
CA ARG A 41 -37.61 -9.78 -4.47
C ARG A 41 -36.25 -10.23 -4.95
N LEU A 42 -36.05 -11.52 -5.21
CA LEU A 42 -34.82 -12.05 -5.78
C LEU A 42 -34.52 -11.44 -7.15
N ALA A 43 -35.52 -11.35 -8.03
CA ALA A 43 -35.39 -10.70 -9.33
C ALA A 43 -35.04 -9.20 -9.19
N GLN A 44 -35.64 -8.51 -8.21
CA GLN A 44 -35.35 -7.10 -7.95
C GLN A 44 -33.91 -6.90 -7.44
N VAL A 45 -33.43 -7.76 -6.54
CA VAL A 45 -32.04 -7.73 -6.05
C VAL A 45 -31.06 -8.04 -7.18
N ALA A 46 -31.34 -9.07 -7.99
CA ALA A 46 -30.52 -9.41 -9.15
C ALA A 46 -30.47 -8.27 -10.16
N SER A 47 -31.60 -7.62 -10.44
CA SER A 47 -31.69 -6.46 -11.31
C SER A 47 -30.87 -5.27 -10.79
N LYS A 48 -30.92 -4.97 -9.48
CA LYS A 48 -30.07 -3.93 -8.86
C LYS A 48 -28.58 -4.25 -9.02
N ARG A 49 -28.18 -5.48 -8.69
CA ARG A 49 -26.79 -5.93 -8.80
C ARG A 49 -26.28 -5.84 -10.24
N ALA A 50 -27.09 -6.23 -11.22
CA ALA A 50 -26.74 -6.12 -12.63
C ALA A 50 -26.56 -4.65 -13.08
N ALA A 51 -27.43 -3.76 -12.61
CA ALA A 51 -27.31 -2.33 -12.91
C ALA A 51 -26.06 -1.71 -12.27
N GLU A 52 -25.76 -2.04 -11.01
CA GLU A 52 -24.54 -1.59 -10.32
C GLU A 52 -23.28 -2.13 -10.99
N HIS A 53 -23.26 -3.41 -11.36
CA HIS A 53 -22.17 -4.02 -12.10
C HIS A 53 -21.95 -3.30 -13.44
N THR A 54 -23.02 -2.99 -14.18
CA THR A 54 -22.93 -2.25 -15.44
C THR A 54 -22.34 -0.85 -15.24
N ARG A 55 -22.74 -0.14 -14.17
CA ARG A 55 -22.19 1.19 -13.84
C ARG A 55 -20.71 1.11 -13.47
N LEU A 56 -20.34 0.14 -12.65
CA LEU A 56 -18.94 -0.11 -12.29
C LEU A 56 -18.09 -0.36 -13.53
N GLN A 57 -18.54 -1.22 -14.46
CA GLN A 57 -17.81 -1.49 -15.69
C GLN A 57 -17.61 -0.24 -16.55
N ARG A 58 -18.64 0.60 -16.69
CA ARG A 58 -18.54 1.88 -17.40
C ARG A 58 -17.57 2.85 -16.71
N LEU A 59 -17.57 2.86 -15.38
CA LEU A 59 -16.69 3.70 -14.58
C LEU A 59 -15.23 3.26 -14.72
N LEU A 60 -14.95 1.96 -14.60
CA LEU A 60 -13.63 1.37 -14.84
C LEU A 60 -13.15 1.65 -16.26
N GLN A 61 -14.03 1.53 -17.26
CA GLN A 61 -13.72 1.88 -18.64
C GLN A 61 -13.35 3.37 -18.80
N ALA A 62 -14.04 4.26 -18.10
CA ALA A 62 -13.79 5.70 -18.16
C ALA A 62 -12.55 6.15 -17.36
N LEU A 63 -12.19 5.44 -16.28
CA LEU A 63 -10.92 5.62 -15.58
C LEU A 63 -9.74 5.15 -16.45
N GLY A 64 -9.93 4.01 -17.12
CA GLY A 64 -8.91 3.34 -17.93
C GLY A 64 -7.87 2.60 -17.08
N PRO A 65 -7.39 1.43 -17.52
CA PRO A 65 -6.37 0.68 -16.77
C PRO A 65 -5.02 1.44 -16.79
N PRO A 66 -4.18 1.29 -15.74
CA PRO A 66 -2.89 1.98 -15.59
C PRO A 66 -1.76 1.44 -16.49
N GLY A 67 -2.08 0.91 -17.67
CA GLY A 67 -1.13 0.20 -18.54
C GLY A 67 -0.81 -1.21 -18.05
N ASN A 68 0.24 -1.81 -18.63
CA ASN A 68 0.61 -3.22 -18.43
C ASN A 68 1.98 -3.41 -17.72
N ARG A 69 2.53 -2.34 -17.14
CA ARG A 69 3.89 -2.35 -16.57
C ARG A 69 4.04 -3.42 -15.50
N TYR A 70 3.00 -3.60 -14.70
CA TYR A 70 2.94 -4.59 -13.63
C TYR A 70 3.11 -6.02 -14.15
N GLU A 71 2.39 -6.36 -15.21
CA GLU A 71 2.39 -7.66 -15.86
C GLU A 71 3.75 -7.98 -16.50
N GLU A 72 4.47 -6.96 -16.97
CA GLU A 72 5.82 -7.09 -17.53
C GLU A 72 6.90 -7.31 -16.47
N VAL A 73 6.62 -7.04 -15.18
CA VAL A 73 7.55 -7.36 -14.10
C VAL A 73 7.60 -8.87 -13.90
N ARG A 74 8.79 -9.44 -14.06
CA ARG A 74 9.06 -10.86 -13.79
C ARG A 74 8.85 -11.17 -12.31
N ASP A 75 8.29 -12.34 -12.06
CA ASP A 75 8.18 -12.90 -10.72
C ASP A 75 9.56 -13.17 -10.12
N ALA A 76 9.62 -13.12 -8.80
CA ALA A 76 10.83 -13.49 -8.09
C ALA A 76 11.13 -14.97 -8.32
N THR A 77 12.42 -15.30 -8.52
CA THR A 77 12.86 -16.69 -8.51
C THR A 77 12.63 -17.30 -7.12
N GLU A 78 12.41 -18.61 -7.09
CA GLU A 78 12.19 -19.35 -5.86
C GLU A 78 13.33 -19.06 -4.86
N HIS A 79 12.96 -18.79 -3.60
CA HIS A 79 13.85 -18.46 -2.48
C HIS A 79 14.47 -17.05 -2.42
N THR A 80 14.50 -16.25 -3.51
CA THR A 80 15.19 -14.93 -3.51
C THR A 80 14.71 -13.99 -2.40
N PHE A 81 13.41 -14.04 -2.08
CA PHE A 81 12.81 -13.21 -1.03
C PHE A 81 12.22 -14.03 0.13
N ALA A 82 12.56 -15.32 0.23
CA ALA A 82 12.02 -16.18 1.29
C ALA A 82 12.40 -15.70 2.71
N TRP A 83 13.53 -15.01 2.84
CA TRP A 83 13.99 -14.42 4.09
C TRP A 83 13.07 -13.29 4.62
N LEU A 84 12.21 -12.69 3.78
CA LEU A 84 11.26 -11.67 4.22
C LEU A 84 10.13 -12.24 5.07
N PHE A 85 9.71 -13.47 4.79
CA PHE A 85 8.65 -14.16 5.49
C PHE A 85 9.10 -15.58 5.83
N PRO A 86 9.98 -15.76 6.84
CA PRO A 86 10.41 -17.07 7.27
C PRO A 86 9.20 -17.92 7.65
N SER A 87 9.18 -19.19 7.24
CA SER A 87 8.14 -20.15 7.63
C SER A 87 8.00 -20.15 9.14
N GLU A 88 6.77 -19.94 9.65
CA GLU A 88 6.45 -19.83 11.08
C GLU A 88 6.70 -21.14 11.88
N SER A 89 7.39 -22.12 11.29
CA SER A 89 7.63 -23.46 11.84
C SER A 89 9.02 -23.66 12.46
N SER A 90 9.79 -22.61 12.75
CA SER A 90 11.14 -22.77 13.33
C SER A 90 11.46 -21.87 14.53
N SER A 91 10.45 -21.34 15.24
CA SER A 91 10.65 -20.60 16.49
C SER A 91 10.22 -21.39 17.73
N SER A 92 10.60 -22.66 17.80
CA SER A 92 10.60 -23.46 19.03
C SER A 92 12.00 -24.07 19.18
N ASP A 93 12.89 -23.31 19.82
CA ASP A 93 13.94 -23.84 20.71
C ASP A 93 14.90 -22.72 21.10
N SER A 94 14.63 -22.11 22.26
CA SER A 94 15.61 -21.75 23.28
C SER A 94 14.91 -20.95 24.39
N SER A 95 14.07 -21.64 25.17
CA SER A 95 13.66 -21.16 26.49
C SER A 95 14.66 -21.70 27.51
N ASP A 96 15.72 -20.93 27.78
CA ASP A 96 16.48 -21.16 29.01
C ASP A 96 15.74 -20.49 30.16
N ALA A 97 15.12 -21.36 30.95
CA ALA A 97 14.53 -21.08 32.23
C ALA A 97 15.61 -20.67 33.23
N MET A 98 15.38 -19.56 33.94
CA MET A 98 15.83 -19.41 35.33
C MET A 98 14.66 -18.86 36.14
N SER A 99 14.13 -19.73 36.98
CA SER A 99 13.07 -19.48 37.95
C SER A 99 13.62 -18.92 39.26
N ASP A 100 12.78 -18.12 39.90
CA ASP A 100 12.61 -17.94 41.34
C ASP A 100 13.72 -17.29 42.17
N ASN A 101 13.40 -16.12 42.74
CA ASN A 101 12.80 -16.11 44.07
C ASN A 101 12.37 -14.69 44.53
N ASN A 102 11.18 -14.64 45.14
CA ASN A 102 10.76 -13.88 46.34
C ASN A 102 11.20 -12.41 46.52
N SER A 103 10.40 -11.48 47.04
CA SER A 103 9.13 -11.53 47.74
C SER A 103 8.77 -10.08 48.11
N ASP A 104 7.46 -9.79 48.14
CA ASP A 104 6.79 -9.03 49.21
C ASP A 104 7.21 -7.56 49.47
N ARG A 105 6.33 -6.62 49.08
CA ARG A 105 5.54 -5.80 50.02
C ARG A 105 4.68 -4.76 49.30
N SER A 106 3.37 -4.88 49.53
CA SER A 106 2.37 -3.83 49.40
C SER A 106 2.58 -2.72 50.43
N LEU A 107 2.04 -1.53 50.14
CA LEU A 107 1.25 -0.61 51.00
C LEU A 107 1.25 0.77 50.30
N ASP A 108 0.10 1.20 49.79
CA ASP A 108 -0.66 2.38 50.26
C ASP A 108 -0.12 3.71 49.69
N ALA A 109 -0.86 4.80 49.49
CA ALA A 109 -2.25 5.15 49.30
C ALA A 109 -2.22 6.68 49.04
N ASN A 110 -3.08 7.18 48.13
CA ASN A 110 -3.59 8.55 48.00
C ASN A 110 -3.01 9.70 48.86
N HIS A 111 -2.59 10.79 48.20
CA HIS A 111 -3.01 12.18 48.51
C HIS A 111 -2.65 13.08 47.30
N SER A 112 -3.65 13.64 46.62
CA SER A 112 -4.25 14.96 46.83
C SER A 112 -3.46 16.09 46.16
N ALA A 113 -4.21 16.88 45.39
CA ALA A 113 -3.81 18.05 44.64
C ALA A 113 -3.22 19.15 45.53
N ASP A 114 -2.35 19.97 44.96
CA ASP A 114 -2.42 21.42 45.17
C ASP A 114 -1.72 22.18 44.03
N ASP A 115 -2.40 23.28 43.70
CA ASP A 115 -2.08 24.37 42.79
C ASP A 115 -0.82 25.13 43.26
N ALA A 116 0.00 25.63 42.33
CA ALA A 116 0.58 26.97 42.44
C ALA A 116 1.47 27.32 41.23
N THR A 117 1.02 28.36 40.55
CA THR A 117 1.74 29.28 39.69
C THR A 117 3.10 29.72 40.27
N GLY A 118 4.14 29.73 39.43
CA GLY A 118 5.44 30.32 39.75
C GLY A 118 6.27 30.57 38.50
N SER A 119 6.16 31.78 37.96
CA SER A 119 7.07 32.35 36.96
C SER A 119 8.45 32.54 37.58
N PHE A 120 9.50 31.96 36.99
CA PHE A 120 10.86 32.52 37.07
C PHE A 120 11.69 32.18 35.83
N ASP A 121 12.26 33.26 35.31
CA ASP A 121 13.21 33.44 34.22
C ASP A 121 14.56 32.75 34.50
N SER A 122 15.20 32.18 33.47
CA SER A 122 16.66 32.04 33.33
C SER A 122 17.07 31.36 32.02
N GLY A 123 17.73 32.12 31.14
CA GLY A 123 19.05 31.74 30.61
C GLY A 123 19.12 30.81 29.38
N ASP A 124 19.46 31.41 28.25
CA ASP A 124 20.15 30.77 27.12
C ASP A 124 21.32 29.88 27.58
N GLU A 125 21.38 28.64 27.09
CA GLU A 125 22.66 28.05 26.66
C GLU A 125 22.47 27.35 25.32
N ARG A 126 22.97 28.01 24.27
CA ARG A 126 23.09 27.52 22.91
C ARG A 126 24.41 26.75 22.76
N SER A 127 24.37 25.57 22.13
CA SER A 127 25.54 24.97 21.50
C SER A 127 25.66 25.46 20.04
N ASP A 128 26.88 25.69 19.59
CA ASP A 128 27.24 26.38 18.34
C ASP A 128 27.13 25.52 17.06
N ASP A 129 26.50 24.34 17.12
CA ASP A 129 26.52 23.38 15.99
C ASP A 129 25.28 22.47 15.82
N GLY A 130 24.21 22.68 16.60
CA GLY A 130 22.84 22.33 16.22
C GLY A 130 22.55 20.91 15.67
N ARG A 131 22.99 19.81 16.31
CA ARG A 131 22.54 18.44 15.97
C ARG A 131 22.31 17.50 17.18
N PRO A 132 21.31 16.59 17.13
CA PRO A 132 21.11 15.55 18.15
C PRO A 132 22.04 14.34 17.96
N LEU A 133 22.39 13.69 19.08
CA LEU A 133 23.37 12.61 19.22
C LEU A 133 22.87 11.26 18.69
N GLY A 134 23.71 10.53 17.93
CA GLY A 134 23.49 9.10 17.69
C GLY A 134 24.07 8.46 16.42
N TYR A 135 25.27 8.80 15.93
CA TYR A 135 26.12 7.91 15.08
C TYR A 135 27.60 8.39 15.15
N PRO A 136 28.63 7.51 15.04
CA PRO A 136 30.03 7.89 15.24
C PRO A 136 30.60 8.77 14.11
N ARG A 137 31.42 9.76 14.52
CA ARG A 137 32.12 10.74 13.67
C ARG A 137 33.25 10.07 12.85
N VAL A 138 33.23 10.22 11.53
CA VAL A 138 34.42 10.00 10.69
C VAL A 138 35.14 11.33 10.56
N THR A 139 36.33 11.45 11.17
CA THR A 139 37.27 12.53 10.87
C THR A 139 38.53 11.95 10.26
N SER A 140 38.81 12.37 9.04
CA SER A 140 40.14 12.34 8.44
C SER A 140 41.00 13.46 9.06
N GLU A 141 42.12 13.11 9.69
CA GLU A 141 43.48 13.56 9.31
C GLU A 141 44.56 13.22 10.36
N SER A 142 45.60 12.55 9.84
CA SER A 142 47.05 12.60 10.17
C SER A 142 47.55 12.73 11.63
N ALA A 143 48.13 11.64 12.14
CA ALA A 143 49.36 11.70 12.95
C ALA A 143 50.20 10.42 12.77
N GLN A 144 51.48 10.60 12.51
CA GLN A 144 52.48 9.57 12.27
C GLN A 144 53.05 8.97 13.58
N ASN A 145 53.33 7.67 13.50
CA ASN A 145 54.40 6.89 14.13
C ASN A 145 54.21 6.18 15.49
N ASN A 146 54.26 4.85 15.36
CA ASN A 146 54.92 3.82 16.19
C ASN A 146 54.47 3.62 17.64
N THR A 147 53.95 2.44 17.99
CA THR A 147 54.72 1.30 18.55
C THR A 147 53.82 0.04 18.64
N THR A 148 54.42 -1.12 18.40
CA THR A 148 53.98 -2.51 18.57
C THR A 148 52.77 -2.82 19.49
N GLY A 149 51.82 -3.63 19.01
CA GLY A 149 50.81 -4.28 19.85
C GLY A 149 49.67 -4.89 19.07
N ASP A 150 49.74 -6.21 18.87
CA ASP A 150 48.73 -7.10 18.30
C ASP A 150 47.33 -6.86 18.88
N ARG A 151 46.40 -6.38 18.03
CA ARG A 151 44.95 -6.58 18.16
C ARG A 151 44.31 -6.34 16.80
N ARG A 152 44.09 -7.43 16.06
CA ARG A 152 43.17 -7.47 14.92
C ARG A 152 41.79 -6.97 15.38
N TYR A 153 41.44 -5.73 15.04
CA TYR A 153 40.06 -5.33 14.95
C TYR A 153 39.47 -6.03 13.71
N SER A 154 38.87 -7.19 13.96
CA SER A 154 37.99 -7.86 13.02
C SER A 154 36.64 -7.16 13.04
N GLU A 155 36.54 -6.01 12.38
CA GLU A 155 35.23 -5.46 11.99
C GLU A 155 34.77 -6.23 10.75
N HIS A 156 34.18 -7.41 10.98
CA HIS A 156 33.37 -8.04 9.95
C HIS A 156 32.14 -7.16 9.71
N PRO A 157 31.81 -6.79 8.47
CA PRO A 157 30.55 -6.13 8.17
C PRO A 157 29.41 -7.02 8.71
N PRO A 158 28.29 -6.43 9.20
CA PRO A 158 27.17 -7.22 9.69
C PRO A 158 26.81 -8.29 8.66
N ASN A 159 26.81 -9.56 9.08
CA ASN A 159 26.47 -10.70 8.24
C ASN A 159 25.16 -10.39 7.49
N GLU A 160 25.10 -10.60 6.17
CA GLU A 160 23.95 -10.30 5.30
C GLU A 160 22.65 -10.90 5.89
N GLU A 161 22.76 -12.05 6.55
CA GLU A 161 21.70 -12.71 7.30
C GLU A 161 21.11 -11.85 8.43
N HIS A 162 21.94 -11.17 9.23
CA HIS A 162 21.48 -10.27 10.28
C HIS A 162 20.71 -9.08 9.70
N ILE A 163 21.19 -8.51 8.59
CA ILE A 163 20.51 -7.40 7.93
C ILE A 163 19.17 -7.87 7.35
N ARG A 164 19.14 -9.04 6.71
CA ARG A 164 17.91 -9.68 6.20
C ARG A 164 16.89 -9.92 7.31
N LYS A 165 17.30 -10.47 8.46
CA LYS A 165 16.41 -10.68 9.62
C LYS A 165 15.87 -9.35 10.15
N TYR A 166 16.74 -8.37 10.38
CA TYR A 166 16.32 -7.04 10.84
C TYR A 166 15.34 -6.36 9.87
N THR A 167 15.59 -6.47 8.56
CA THR A 167 14.68 -5.94 7.53
C THR A 167 13.36 -6.69 7.48
N SER A 168 13.35 -8.02 7.60
CA SER A 168 12.13 -8.82 7.69
C SER A 168 11.27 -8.38 8.88
N ASP A 169 11.86 -8.27 10.07
CA ASP A 169 11.14 -7.85 11.28
C ASP A 169 10.58 -6.43 11.14
N ARG A 170 11.33 -5.51 10.51
CA ARG A 170 10.87 -4.16 10.21
C ARG A 170 9.70 -4.14 9.24
N LEU A 171 9.78 -4.86 8.13
CA LEU A 171 8.69 -4.96 7.16
C LEU A 171 7.44 -5.50 7.84
N ARG A 172 7.56 -6.59 8.60
CA ARG A 172 6.43 -7.22 9.31
C ARG A 172 5.80 -6.25 10.32
N ARG A 173 6.60 -5.56 11.13
CA ARG A 173 6.12 -4.52 12.06
C ARG A 173 5.41 -3.38 11.34
N TRP A 174 5.97 -2.92 10.22
CA TRP A 174 5.34 -1.89 9.42
C TRP A 174 4.01 -2.36 8.84
N LEU A 175 3.90 -3.61 8.39
CA LEU A 175 2.67 -4.19 7.87
C LEU A 175 1.56 -4.28 8.93
N CYS A 176 1.83 -4.82 10.12
CA CYS A 176 0.78 -5.00 11.14
C CYS A 176 0.49 -3.74 11.97
N ASN A 177 1.51 -3.00 12.41
CA ASN A 177 1.33 -1.95 13.43
C ASN A 177 1.87 -0.58 13.01
N GLY A 178 2.69 -0.50 11.95
CA GLY A 178 3.28 0.76 11.51
C GLY A 178 2.30 1.68 10.78
N THR A 179 2.76 2.86 10.43
CA THR A 179 2.02 3.85 9.63
C THR A 179 2.99 4.50 8.63
N GLY A 180 2.48 5.38 7.76
CA GLY A 180 3.34 6.21 6.93
C GLY A 180 3.91 5.48 5.70
N VAL A 181 5.08 5.93 5.28
CA VAL A 181 5.73 5.54 4.02
C VAL A 181 6.91 4.62 4.31
N LEU A 182 6.88 3.39 3.80
CA LEU A 182 8.04 2.50 3.72
C LEU A 182 8.69 2.62 2.33
N HIS A 183 9.97 3.00 2.29
CA HIS A 183 10.71 3.23 1.05
C HIS A 183 11.70 2.10 0.75
N ILE A 184 11.48 1.40 -0.36
CA ILE A 184 12.42 0.44 -0.94
C ILE A 184 13.31 1.18 -1.94
N ALA A 185 14.51 1.52 -1.51
CA ALA A 185 15.51 2.16 -2.33
C ALA A 185 16.45 1.13 -2.96
N GLY A 186 16.97 1.43 -4.14
CA GLY A 186 18.13 0.70 -4.63
C GLY A 186 18.58 0.97 -6.05
N LYS A 187 19.75 0.40 -6.36
CA LYS A 187 20.44 0.58 -7.64
C LYS A 187 19.64 0.02 -8.83
N PRO A 188 19.91 0.48 -10.07
CA PRO A 188 19.39 -0.19 -11.26
C PRO A 188 19.73 -1.68 -11.24
N GLY A 189 18.78 -2.53 -11.62
CA GLY A 189 18.97 -3.99 -11.65
C GLY A 189 18.94 -4.71 -10.29
N SER A 190 18.78 -4.00 -9.16
CA SER A 190 18.78 -4.63 -7.82
C SER A 190 17.52 -5.45 -7.49
N GLY A 191 16.53 -5.51 -8.39
CA GLY A 191 15.29 -6.27 -8.21
C GLY A 191 14.12 -5.54 -7.54
N LYS A 192 14.10 -4.19 -7.51
CA LYS A 192 13.05 -3.40 -6.83
C LYS A 192 11.63 -3.75 -7.29
N SER A 193 11.34 -3.67 -8.58
CA SER A 193 10.00 -3.97 -9.12
C SER A 193 9.60 -5.42 -8.84
N THR A 194 10.54 -6.36 -8.94
CA THR A 194 10.32 -7.77 -8.63
C THR A 194 10.01 -7.97 -7.14
N LEU A 195 10.70 -7.25 -6.25
CA LEU A 195 10.38 -7.22 -4.82
C LEU A 195 9.00 -6.61 -4.57
N MET A 196 8.67 -5.46 -5.19
CA MET A 196 7.37 -4.80 -5.05
C MET A 196 6.23 -5.72 -5.47
N LYS A 197 6.38 -6.43 -6.60
CA LYS A 197 5.42 -7.43 -7.05
C LYS A 197 5.27 -8.55 -6.01
N PHE A 198 6.39 -9.12 -5.58
CA PHE A 198 6.42 -10.19 -4.58
C PHE A 198 5.70 -9.79 -3.28
N ILE A 199 6.07 -8.66 -2.65
CA ILE A 199 5.49 -8.26 -1.36
C ILE A 199 4.01 -7.91 -1.46
N SER A 200 3.58 -7.27 -2.54
CA SER A 200 2.18 -6.84 -2.72
C SER A 200 1.22 -8.01 -2.91
N GLU A 201 1.71 -9.16 -3.42
CA GLU A 201 0.89 -10.35 -3.63
C GLU A 201 1.02 -11.39 -2.52
N HIS A 202 2.07 -11.30 -1.70
CA HIS A 202 2.38 -12.31 -0.70
C HIS A 202 1.26 -12.49 0.33
N HIS A 203 0.91 -13.75 0.62
CA HIS A 203 -0.18 -14.08 1.54
C HIS A 203 0.05 -13.57 2.96
N VAL A 204 1.30 -13.59 3.46
CA VAL A 204 1.65 -13.03 4.78
C VAL A 204 1.43 -11.51 4.80
N THR A 205 1.77 -10.79 3.72
CA THR A 205 1.48 -9.36 3.61
C THR A 205 -0.01 -9.08 3.75
N LYS A 206 -0.83 -9.81 2.99
CA LYS A 206 -2.30 -9.66 3.02
C LYS A 206 -2.87 -9.96 4.40
N ARG A 207 -2.38 -10.99 5.09
CA ARG A 207 -2.76 -11.33 6.47
C ARG A 207 -2.42 -10.20 7.43
N LEU A 208 -1.15 -9.75 7.48
CA LEU A 208 -0.70 -8.71 8.41
C LEU A 208 -1.41 -7.37 8.17
N LEU A 209 -1.70 -7.02 6.91
CA LEU A 209 -2.51 -5.84 6.59
C LEU A 209 -3.98 -5.99 6.99
N SER A 210 -4.51 -7.22 6.96
CA SER A 210 -5.89 -7.48 7.41
C SER A 210 -6.00 -7.32 8.92
N GLU A 211 -5.00 -7.81 9.68
CA GLU A 211 -4.89 -7.58 11.13
C GLU A 211 -4.79 -6.09 11.46
N TRP A 212 -4.03 -5.32 10.67
CA TRP A 212 -3.94 -3.87 10.82
C TRP A 212 -5.27 -3.14 10.59
N ALA A 213 -6.07 -3.61 9.63
CA ALA A 213 -7.31 -2.96 9.23
C ALA A 213 -8.53 -3.37 10.09
N GLU A 214 -8.45 -4.48 10.81
CA GLU A 214 -9.58 -5.04 11.56
C GLU A 214 -10.15 -4.03 12.58
N PRO A 215 -11.48 -3.84 12.67
CA PRO A 215 -12.56 -4.58 11.99
C PRO A 215 -13.02 -3.96 10.64
N ASN A 216 -12.31 -2.96 10.13
CA ASN A 216 -12.68 -2.20 8.95
C ASN A 216 -12.25 -2.90 7.65
N LEU A 217 -12.81 -2.42 6.52
CA LEU A 217 -12.45 -2.90 5.20
C LEU A 217 -11.00 -2.54 4.86
N LEU A 218 -10.15 -3.55 4.59
CA LEU A 218 -8.86 -3.36 3.95
C LEU A 218 -9.04 -3.25 2.42
N VAL A 219 -8.42 -2.22 1.84
CA VAL A 219 -8.27 -2.07 0.40
C VAL A 219 -6.80 -1.99 0.05
N HIS A 220 -6.38 -2.95 -0.76
CA HIS A 220 -5.03 -3.03 -1.29
C HIS A 220 -5.04 -2.54 -2.73
N SER A 221 -4.13 -1.63 -3.06
CA SER A 221 -3.99 -1.16 -4.43
C SER A 221 -2.54 -0.93 -4.84
N LYS A 222 -2.26 -1.07 -6.13
CA LYS A 222 -0.90 -1.00 -6.68
C LYS A 222 -0.81 -0.16 -7.93
N PHE A 223 0.34 0.49 -8.12
CA PHE A 223 0.65 1.25 -9.32
C PHE A 223 2.15 1.17 -9.63
N PHE A 224 2.49 0.90 -10.88
CA PHE A 224 3.88 0.72 -11.31
C PHE A 224 4.20 1.75 -12.38
N PHE A 225 5.02 2.74 -12.02
CA PHE A 225 5.44 3.77 -12.95
C PHE A 225 6.26 3.17 -14.10
N TRP A 226 6.08 3.74 -15.29
CA TRP A 226 6.84 3.37 -16.47
C TRP A 226 7.10 4.58 -17.34
N LYS A 227 8.31 5.16 -17.26
CA LYS A 227 8.67 6.38 -17.97
C LYS A 227 8.46 6.29 -19.48
N PRO A 228 8.83 5.19 -20.17
CA PRO A 228 8.57 5.02 -21.60
C PRO A 228 7.09 4.82 -21.97
N GLY A 229 6.21 4.66 -20.98
CA GLY A 229 4.77 4.52 -21.17
C GLY A 229 4.07 5.82 -21.55
N ASP A 230 2.75 5.78 -21.65
CA ASP A 230 1.96 6.99 -21.84
C ASP A 230 1.64 7.70 -20.52
N TRP A 231 0.95 8.83 -20.62
CA TRP A 231 0.60 9.66 -19.46
C TRP A 231 -0.07 8.88 -18.33
N ARG A 232 -0.78 7.77 -18.60
CA ARG A 232 -1.43 6.94 -17.57
C ARG A 232 -0.43 6.16 -16.72
N GLN A 233 0.78 5.97 -17.21
CA GLN A 233 1.83 5.15 -16.61
C GLN A 233 2.95 5.97 -15.99
N ASN A 234 3.12 7.23 -16.41
CA ASN A 234 4.24 8.06 -15.98
C ASN A 234 3.85 9.36 -15.28
N THR A 235 2.56 9.74 -15.21
CA THR A 235 2.12 10.99 -14.55
C THR A 235 1.41 10.78 -13.21
N SER A 236 1.18 11.86 -12.44
CA SER A 236 0.42 11.84 -11.19
C SER A 236 -1.08 11.64 -11.46
N ARG A 237 -1.57 12.17 -12.59
CA ARG A 237 -2.92 11.94 -13.10
C ARG A 237 -3.12 10.46 -13.41
N GLY A 238 -2.11 9.84 -14.01
CA GLY A 238 -2.02 8.40 -14.23
C GLY A 238 -2.04 7.61 -12.93
N LEU A 239 -1.19 7.98 -11.96
CA LEU A 239 -1.15 7.37 -10.63
C LEU A 239 -2.53 7.36 -9.97
N ILE A 240 -3.18 8.52 -9.85
CA ILE A 240 -4.48 8.62 -9.17
C ILE A 240 -5.54 7.82 -9.92
N ARG A 241 -5.61 7.92 -11.26
CA ARG A 241 -6.57 7.14 -12.05
C ARG A 241 -6.33 5.64 -11.92
N GLY A 242 -5.07 5.20 -11.95
CA GLY A 242 -4.68 3.82 -11.79
C GLY A 242 -5.07 3.25 -10.43
N LEU A 243 -4.80 3.98 -9.36
CA LEU A 243 -5.21 3.59 -8.01
C LEU A 243 -6.73 3.53 -7.88
N LEU A 244 -7.48 4.51 -8.40
CA LEU A 244 -8.95 4.48 -8.39
C LEU A 244 -9.50 3.26 -9.16
N TYR A 245 -8.91 2.95 -10.33
CA TYR A 245 -9.29 1.80 -11.13
C TYR A 245 -9.09 0.50 -10.35
N ASP A 246 -7.91 0.32 -9.75
CA ASP A 246 -7.56 -0.89 -9.02
C ASP A 246 -8.34 -1.02 -7.70
N ILE A 247 -8.55 0.08 -6.96
CA ILE A 247 -9.45 0.13 -5.79
C ILE A 247 -10.85 -0.35 -6.17
N LEU A 248 -11.46 0.18 -7.22
CA LEU A 248 -12.83 -0.16 -7.60
C LEU A 248 -12.94 -1.57 -8.19
N GLY A 249 -11.88 -2.07 -8.83
CA GLY A 249 -11.79 -3.46 -9.27
C GLY A 249 -11.80 -4.43 -8.08
N ASN A 250 -11.10 -4.10 -7.00
CA ASN A 250 -10.95 -4.95 -5.82
C ASN A 250 -12.06 -4.76 -4.76
N ALA A 251 -12.61 -3.55 -4.64
CA ALA A 251 -13.65 -3.18 -3.67
C ALA A 251 -14.80 -2.39 -4.33
N PRO A 252 -15.66 -3.03 -5.16
CA PRO A 252 -16.79 -2.39 -5.82
C PRO A 252 -17.76 -1.64 -4.89
N SER A 253 -17.85 -2.06 -3.63
CA SER A 253 -18.69 -1.45 -2.60
C SER A 253 -18.31 0.01 -2.30
N LEU A 254 -17.12 0.46 -2.71
CA LEU A 254 -16.66 1.84 -2.55
C LEU A 254 -17.15 2.79 -3.66
N MET A 255 -17.67 2.26 -4.77
CA MET A 255 -18.18 3.08 -5.87
C MET A 255 -19.18 4.16 -5.42
N PRO A 256 -20.17 3.89 -4.55
CA PRO A 256 -21.12 4.92 -4.10
C PRO A 256 -20.49 6.03 -3.26
N ILE A 257 -19.35 5.76 -2.61
CA ILE A 257 -18.62 6.72 -1.78
C ILE A 257 -17.75 7.61 -2.68
N MET A 258 -16.98 6.99 -3.58
CA MET A 258 -16.04 7.67 -4.47
C MET A 258 -16.74 8.47 -5.58
N PHE A 259 -17.86 7.94 -6.07
CA PHE A 259 -18.58 8.46 -7.21
C PHE A 259 -20.09 8.46 -6.98
N PRO A 260 -20.58 9.23 -5.98
CA PRO A 260 -21.99 9.24 -5.60
C PRO A 260 -22.90 9.63 -6.76
N GLN A 261 -22.45 10.53 -7.66
CA GLN A 261 -23.18 10.95 -8.85
C GLN A 261 -23.44 9.82 -9.86
N TRP A 262 -22.65 8.73 -9.80
CA TRP A 262 -22.81 7.55 -10.66
C TRP A 262 -23.34 6.34 -9.89
N SER A 263 -23.78 6.53 -8.64
CA SER A 263 -24.40 5.51 -7.79
C SER A 263 -25.91 5.40 -8.00
N ALA A 264 -26.52 4.30 -7.55
CA ALA A 264 -27.93 4.00 -7.77
C ALA A 264 -28.91 5.02 -7.17
N GLY A 265 -28.48 5.85 -6.21
CA GLY A 265 -29.32 6.80 -5.47
C GLY A 265 -29.62 8.10 -6.21
N ASN A 266 -28.78 8.50 -7.17
CA ASN A 266 -28.94 9.75 -7.93
C ASN A 266 -29.69 9.48 -9.24
N LEU A 267 -30.99 9.22 -9.10
CA LEU A 267 -31.93 8.92 -10.19
C LEU A 267 -32.21 10.10 -11.14
N ALA A 268 -31.71 11.30 -10.84
CA ALA A 268 -32.05 12.53 -11.58
C ALA A 268 -31.15 12.82 -12.79
N GLU A 269 -29.96 12.23 -12.87
CA GLU A 269 -28.99 12.55 -13.93
C GLU A 269 -28.53 11.28 -14.63
N LYS A 270 -29.38 10.79 -15.53
CA LYS A 270 -28.94 9.81 -16.52
C LYS A 270 -28.31 10.56 -17.70
N PRO A 271 -27.02 10.33 -18.02
CA PRO A 271 -26.70 9.98 -19.39
C PRO A 271 -27.58 8.76 -19.72
N ALA A 272 -28.30 8.78 -20.85
CA ALA A 272 -29.05 7.61 -21.33
C ALA A 272 -28.17 6.35 -21.20
N ASP A 273 -28.75 5.15 -21.10
CA ASP A 273 -28.01 3.88 -21.00
C ASP A 273 -27.00 3.62 -22.16
N THR A 274 -26.87 4.57 -23.08
CA THR A 274 -25.98 4.65 -24.24
C THR A 274 -24.88 5.71 -24.16
N GLN A 275 -24.87 6.63 -23.18
CA GLN A 275 -23.83 7.68 -23.10
C GLN A 275 -22.63 7.21 -22.27
N ALA A 276 -21.44 7.36 -22.86
CA ALA A 276 -20.17 7.10 -22.18
C ALA A 276 -20.01 8.00 -20.95
N ILE A 277 -19.62 7.42 -19.81
CA ILE A 277 -19.27 8.19 -18.61
C ILE A 277 -18.04 9.03 -18.93
N ARG A 278 -18.11 10.34 -18.69
CA ARG A 278 -16.96 11.24 -18.79
C ARG A 278 -16.53 11.63 -17.37
N ILE A 279 -15.39 11.11 -16.94
CA ILE A 279 -14.79 11.44 -15.65
C ILE A 279 -13.74 12.52 -15.87
N SER A 280 -13.95 13.70 -15.30
CA SER A 280 -12.93 14.76 -15.34
C SER A 280 -11.78 14.45 -14.38
N GLU A 281 -10.62 15.08 -14.58
CA GLU A 281 -9.51 14.97 -13.61
C GLU A 281 -9.95 15.44 -12.22
N LYS A 282 -10.74 16.52 -12.14
CA LYS A 282 -11.28 17.02 -10.87
C LYS A 282 -12.13 15.98 -10.15
N ASP A 283 -12.90 15.17 -10.88
CA ASP A 283 -13.68 14.08 -10.29
C ASP A 283 -12.77 12.98 -9.74
N CYS A 284 -11.70 12.61 -10.45
CA CYS A 284 -10.73 11.63 -9.98
C CYS A 284 -10.03 12.10 -8.69
N PHE A 285 -9.48 13.32 -8.69
CA PHE A 285 -8.81 13.86 -7.51
C PHE A 285 -9.77 13.98 -6.32
N ARG A 286 -11.00 14.46 -6.54
CA ARG A 286 -12.04 14.51 -5.49
C ARG A 286 -12.33 13.14 -4.92
N ALA A 287 -12.61 12.15 -5.78
CA ALA A 287 -12.90 10.78 -5.38
C ALA A 287 -11.74 10.17 -4.58
N PHE A 288 -10.50 10.40 -5.03
CA PHE A 288 -9.31 9.91 -4.33
C PHE A 288 -9.13 10.58 -2.97
N HIS A 289 -9.21 11.91 -2.89
CA HIS A 289 -9.10 12.63 -1.63
C HIS A 289 -10.18 12.24 -0.62
N GLN A 290 -11.41 11.96 -1.08
CA GLN A 290 -12.47 11.45 -0.21
C GLN A 290 -12.12 10.09 0.42
N MET A 291 -11.36 9.25 -0.28
CA MET A 291 -10.89 7.98 0.27
C MET A 291 -9.77 8.14 1.29
N ILE A 292 -8.89 9.13 1.08
CA ILE A 292 -7.77 9.42 1.97
C ILE A 292 -8.23 10.15 3.24
N ASP A 293 -9.16 11.11 3.12
CA ASP A 293 -9.64 11.93 4.24
C ASP A 293 -10.72 11.19 5.06
N ALA A 294 -10.25 10.23 5.85
CA ALA A 294 -11.09 9.36 6.67
C ALA A 294 -11.41 9.91 8.07
N ARG A 295 -10.94 11.12 8.41
CA ARG A 295 -10.95 11.68 9.78
C ARG A 295 -12.34 11.80 10.43
N HIS A 296 -13.41 11.64 9.66
CA HIS A 296 -14.79 11.81 10.14
C HIS A 296 -15.67 10.57 9.96
N ALA A 297 -15.13 9.44 9.48
CA ALA A 297 -15.91 8.23 9.22
C ALA A 297 -15.34 7.03 9.99
N ARG A 298 -16.05 6.59 11.05
CA ARG A 298 -15.66 5.40 11.85
C ARG A 298 -15.52 4.14 11.00
N GLU A 299 -16.27 4.03 9.92
CA GLU A 299 -16.30 2.90 8.99
C GLU A 299 -15.43 3.11 7.75
N ALA A 300 -14.54 4.12 7.74
CA ALA A 300 -13.63 4.36 6.64
C ALA A 300 -12.72 3.13 6.40
N PRO A 301 -12.41 2.82 5.14
CA PRO A 301 -11.50 1.72 4.83
C PRO A 301 -10.06 2.08 5.16
N TYR A 302 -9.27 1.05 5.40
CA TYR A 302 -7.83 1.11 5.49
C TYR A 302 -7.23 0.87 4.11
N LEU A 303 -6.31 1.72 3.70
CA LEU A 303 -5.74 1.75 2.35
C LEU A 303 -4.25 1.43 2.43
N CYS A 304 -3.82 0.40 1.72
CA CYS A 304 -2.40 0.11 1.54
C CYS A 304 -2.04 0.20 0.06
N PHE A 305 -1.14 1.12 -0.28
CA PHE A 305 -0.67 1.33 -1.64
C PHE A 305 0.75 0.82 -1.86
N PHE A 306 0.96 0.06 -2.93
CA PHE A 306 2.27 -0.36 -3.41
C PHE A 306 2.60 0.39 -4.70
N ILE A 307 3.52 1.36 -4.62
CA ILE A 307 3.86 2.26 -5.73
C ILE A 307 5.31 2.03 -6.15
N ASP A 308 5.52 1.37 -7.29
CA ASP A 308 6.85 1.06 -7.81
C ASP A 308 7.35 2.15 -8.76
N GLY A 309 8.65 2.49 -8.65
CA GLY A 309 9.34 3.31 -9.64
C GLY A 309 9.08 4.81 -9.55
N LEU A 310 9.10 5.43 -8.35
CA LEU A 310 8.92 6.89 -8.25
C LEU A 310 10.00 7.70 -9.02
N ASP A 311 11.16 7.10 -9.34
CA ASP A 311 12.17 7.70 -10.22
C ASP A 311 11.83 7.62 -11.73
N GLU A 312 10.81 6.83 -12.08
CA GLU A 312 10.27 6.71 -13.45
C GLU A 312 9.08 7.67 -13.69
N PHE A 313 8.68 8.45 -12.67
CA PHE A 313 7.71 9.53 -12.83
C PHE A 313 8.23 10.55 -13.84
N ASP A 314 7.38 10.88 -14.81
CA ASP A 314 7.60 11.94 -15.79
C ASP A 314 6.79 13.15 -15.33
N GLU A 315 7.51 14.21 -14.93
CA GLU A 315 6.93 15.36 -14.23
C GLU A 315 5.71 15.92 -14.99
N ASP A 316 4.61 16.09 -14.26
CA ASP A 316 3.48 16.84 -14.80
C ASP A 316 3.85 18.31 -14.89
N ALA A 317 3.23 19.04 -15.82
CA ALA A 317 3.41 20.49 -15.92
C ALA A 317 3.16 21.22 -14.57
N ASP A 318 2.32 20.64 -13.71
CA ASP A 318 1.91 21.19 -12.43
C ASP A 318 2.56 20.51 -11.22
N ILE A 319 3.18 19.33 -11.37
CA ILE A 319 3.65 18.49 -10.25
C ILE A 319 5.06 17.96 -10.56
N PRO A 320 6.12 18.65 -10.09
CA PRO A 320 7.48 18.11 -10.14
C PRO A 320 7.66 16.97 -9.12
N HIS A 321 8.77 16.22 -9.21
CA HIS A 321 9.05 15.09 -8.31
C HIS A 321 8.92 15.44 -6.81
N GLY A 322 9.35 16.64 -6.41
CA GLY A 322 9.27 17.09 -5.01
C GLY A 322 7.85 17.24 -4.49
N GLU A 323 6.93 17.70 -5.35
CA GLU A 323 5.52 17.83 -5.00
C GLU A 323 4.83 16.46 -4.98
N LEU A 324 5.23 15.52 -5.85
CA LEU A 324 4.77 14.13 -5.77
C LEU A 324 5.10 13.52 -4.40
N VAL A 325 6.34 13.65 -3.92
CA VAL A 325 6.74 13.12 -2.60
C VAL A 325 5.96 13.78 -1.46
N LYS A 326 5.75 15.10 -1.52
CA LYS A 326 4.93 15.81 -0.53
C LYS A 326 3.48 15.31 -0.56
N MET A 327 2.90 15.13 -1.74
CA MET A 327 1.54 14.60 -1.90
C MET A 327 1.42 13.21 -1.29
N LEU A 328 2.36 12.30 -1.56
CA LEU A 328 2.35 10.95 -0.98
C LEU A 328 2.41 10.98 0.56
N ARG A 329 3.24 11.85 1.15
CA ARG A 329 3.27 12.00 2.62
C ARG A 329 1.98 12.59 3.17
N GLN A 330 1.41 13.59 2.51
CA GLN A 330 0.13 14.15 2.91
C GLN A 330 -0.97 13.09 2.94
N TRP A 331 -0.94 12.09 2.04
CA TRP A 331 -1.90 10.98 2.08
C TRP A 331 -1.80 10.18 3.38
N THR A 332 -0.59 9.93 3.88
CA THR A 332 -0.41 9.21 5.14
C THR A 332 -0.72 10.10 6.34
N ASP A 333 -0.24 11.33 6.35
CA ASP A 333 -0.33 12.26 7.48
C ASP A 333 -1.78 12.66 7.79
N GLN A 334 -2.62 12.75 6.77
CA GLN A 334 -4.02 13.17 6.92
C GLN A 334 -5.00 12.00 7.14
N SER A 335 -4.51 10.75 7.07
CA SER A 335 -5.36 9.55 7.12
C SER A 335 -5.69 9.05 8.52
N ASP A 336 -5.12 9.67 9.57
CA ASP A 336 -5.26 9.20 10.96
C ASP A 336 -4.87 7.70 11.07
N GLY A 337 -3.72 7.36 10.46
CA GLY A 337 -3.14 6.02 10.49
C GLY A 337 -3.81 4.98 9.59
N ARG A 338 -4.79 5.35 8.75
CA ARG A 338 -5.52 4.43 7.85
C ARG A 338 -4.89 4.26 6.47
N VAL A 339 -3.89 5.06 6.11
CA VAL A 339 -3.17 4.93 4.83
C VAL A 339 -1.72 4.51 5.09
N LYS A 340 -1.28 3.46 4.40
CA LYS A 340 0.11 3.02 4.30
C LYS A 340 0.60 3.09 2.86
N LEU A 341 1.84 3.53 2.68
CA LEU A 341 2.51 3.54 1.38
C LEU A 341 3.77 2.69 1.42
N CYS A 342 3.85 1.64 0.60
CA CYS A 342 5.12 1.03 0.25
C CYS A 342 5.54 1.57 -1.10
N VAL A 343 6.65 2.29 -1.15
CA VAL A 343 7.11 2.95 -2.38
C VAL A 343 8.49 2.46 -2.77
N SER A 344 8.79 2.39 -4.06
CA SER A 344 10.13 2.06 -4.55
C SER A 344 10.72 3.16 -5.42
N SER A 345 12.03 3.38 -5.32
CA SER A 345 12.76 4.22 -6.29
C SER A 345 14.27 4.03 -6.23
N ARG A 346 15.01 4.70 -7.12
CA ARG A 346 16.44 4.98 -6.93
C ARG A 346 16.68 5.89 -5.73
N GLU A 347 17.91 5.91 -5.24
CA GLU A 347 18.37 6.89 -4.25
C GLU A 347 18.54 8.24 -4.95
N LEU A 348 17.49 9.08 -4.92
CA LEU A 348 17.51 10.46 -5.38
C LEU A 348 17.31 11.42 -4.19
N PRO A 349 17.89 12.64 -4.21
CA PRO A 349 17.78 13.61 -3.11
C PRO A 349 16.35 13.92 -2.69
N VAL A 350 15.43 13.94 -3.66
CA VAL A 350 14.00 14.20 -3.40
C VAL A 350 13.34 13.15 -2.49
N PHE A 351 13.91 11.94 -2.42
CA PHE A 351 13.47 10.84 -1.56
C PHE A 351 14.37 10.66 -0.32
N GLU A 352 15.36 11.53 -0.07
CA GLU A 352 16.26 11.42 1.08
C GLU A 352 15.63 11.86 2.41
N ASN A 353 14.59 12.69 2.35
CA ASN A 353 13.87 13.14 3.55
C ASN A 353 13.05 12.02 4.22
N ILE A 354 13.04 10.80 3.68
CA ILE A 354 12.41 9.63 4.31
C ILE A 354 13.34 9.14 5.42
N SER A 355 12.78 8.91 6.61
CA SER A 355 13.55 8.45 7.76
C SER A 355 14.38 7.21 7.38
N PRO A 356 15.65 7.09 7.82
CA PRO A 356 16.42 5.87 7.64
C PRO A 356 15.69 4.63 8.19
N GLU A 357 14.88 4.81 9.24
CA GLU A 357 14.06 3.76 9.88
C GLU A 357 12.86 3.31 9.04
N ASP A 358 12.54 4.06 7.99
CA ASP A 358 11.50 3.76 7.02
C ASP A 358 12.08 3.38 5.65
N LYS A 359 13.40 3.27 5.55
CA LYS A 359 14.11 2.95 4.30
C LYS A 359 14.72 1.56 4.32
N ILE A 360 14.57 0.84 3.22
CA ILE A 360 15.18 -0.47 2.93
C ILE A 360 16.06 -0.30 1.69
N ARG A 361 17.36 -0.59 1.82
CA ARG A 361 18.31 -0.57 0.69
C ARG A 361 18.47 -1.96 0.09
N LEU A 362 17.78 -2.21 -1.01
CA LEU A 362 17.67 -3.56 -1.56
C LEU A 362 19.02 -4.15 -1.99
N GLN A 363 19.92 -3.35 -2.55
CA GLN A 363 21.25 -3.81 -2.97
C GLN A 363 22.12 -4.34 -1.84
N GLU A 364 21.84 -3.99 -0.58
CA GLU A 364 22.56 -4.50 0.58
C GLU A 364 22.06 -5.89 0.99
N LEU A 365 20.83 -6.23 0.57
CA LEU A 365 20.12 -7.46 0.93
C LEU A 365 20.19 -8.54 -0.16
N THR A 366 20.44 -8.14 -1.42
CA THR A 366 20.50 -9.04 -2.57
C THR A 366 21.91 -9.21 -3.13
N LYS A 367 22.94 -8.68 -2.45
CA LYS A 367 24.32 -8.72 -2.93
C LYS A 367 24.82 -10.15 -3.11
N GLY A 368 24.66 -11.01 -2.10
CA GLY A 368 25.05 -12.42 -2.17
C GLY A 368 24.29 -13.17 -3.26
N ASP A 369 22.99 -12.92 -3.40
CA ASP A 369 22.14 -13.55 -4.41
C ASP A 369 22.57 -13.14 -5.83
N MET A 370 22.88 -11.86 -6.06
CA MET A 370 23.36 -11.36 -7.35
C MET A 370 24.70 -11.99 -7.74
N VAL A 371 25.64 -12.10 -6.79
CA VAL A 371 26.94 -12.76 -7.02
C VAL A 371 26.74 -14.23 -7.37
N THR A 372 25.87 -14.92 -6.64
CA THR A 372 25.55 -16.33 -6.88
C THR A 372 24.90 -16.53 -8.25
N TYR A 373 23.91 -15.71 -8.59
CA TYR A 373 23.25 -15.73 -9.89
C TYR A 373 24.24 -15.49 -11.04
N ALA A 374 25.07 -14.45 -10.95
CA ALA A 374 26.06 -14.13 -11.97
C ALA A 374 27.10 -15.27 -12.13
N THR A 375 27.61 -15.79 -11.01
CA THR A 375 28.58 -16.90 -11.01
C THR A 375 28.00 -18.15 -11.67
N ASN A 376 26.76 -18.51 -11.33
CA ASN A 376 26.10 -19.67 -11.93
C ASN A 376 25.81 -19.47 -13.41
N LYS A 377 25.42 -18.26 -13.84
CA LYS A 377 25.22 -17.93 -15.25
C LYS A 377 26.51 -18.00 -16.06
N LEU A 378 27.62 -17.51 -15.51
CA LEU A 378 28.93 -17.57 -16.16
C LEU A 378 29.45 -19.01 -16.24
N ARG A 379 29.36 -19.79 -15.16
CA ARG A 379 29.75 -21.20 -15.15
C ARG A 379 28.95 -22.03 -16.15
N ASN A 380 27.68 -21.71 -16.38
CA ASN A 380 26.84 -22.45 -17.33
C ASN A 380 26.91 -21.88 -18.77
N ASN A 381 27.85 -20.98 -19.07
CA ASN A 381 28.05 -20.44 -20.41
C ASN A 381 29.26 -21.12 -21.06
N GLU A 382 29.02 -21.90 -22.12
CA GLU A 382 30.05 -22.66 -22.84
C GLU A 382 31.19 -21.76 -23.36
N GLN A 383 30.89 -20.56 -23.85
CA GLN A 383 31.91 -19.61 -24.34
C GLN A 383 32.81 -19.09 -23.21
N PHE A 384 32.28 -19.00 -21.98
CA PHE A 384 33.08 -18.61 -20.82
C PHE A 384 33.99 -19.76 -20.37
N PHE A 385 33.54 -20.99 -20.49
CA PHE A 385 34.35 -22.19 -20.25
C PHE A 385 35.54 -22.27 -21.22
N ASP A 386 35.30 -22.03 -22.51
CA ASP A 386 36.34 -22.05 -23.54
C ASP A 386 37.41 -20.98 -23.28
N LEU A 387 37.00 -19.76 -22.90
CA LEU A 387 37.93 -18.68 -22.52
C LEU A 387 38.72 -19.00 -21.24
N GLN A 388 38.08 -19.62 -20.24
CA GLN A 388 38.76 -20.04 -19.01
C GLN A 388 39.80 -21.13 -19.26
N SER A 389 39.59 -21.97 -20.28
CA SER A 389 40.53 -23.02 -20.69
C SER A 389 41.69 -22.53 -21.58
N ALA A 390 41.58 -21.32 -22.15
CA ALA A 390 42.59 -20.73 -23.02
C ALA A 390 43.64 -19.86 -22.27
N ASP A 391 43.38 -19.52 -21.00
CA ASP A 391 44.25 -18.68 -20.15
C ASP A 391 45.28 -19.48 -19.29
N PHE A 392 45.56 -20.74 -19.62
CA PHE A 392 46.57 -21.57 -18.93
C PHE A 392 47.57 -22.23 -19.90
#